data_AF-A0A382YDY3-F1
#
_entry.id   AF-A0A382YDY3-F1
#
_cell.length_a   1.000
_cell.length_b   1.000
_cell.length_c   1.000
_cell.angle_alpha   90.00
_cell.angle_beta   90.00
_cell.angle_gamma   90.00
#
_symmetry.space_group_name_H-M   'P 1'
#
loop_
_entity.id
_entity.type
_entity.pdbx_description
1 polymer ?
#
loop_
_entity_poly.entity_id
_entity_poly.type
_entity_poly.pdbx_seq_one_letter_code
_entity_poly.pdbx_strand_id
1 'polypeptide(L)'
;VVACSKHWFRLTLADAENRNNFIFIKNKSEFNLERLKRINPRFIFIPHWNWIVSEEIFGQFECVVFHTAPLPFGRGGSPIQNLIVRGFKRAPVCALRMNGVIDGGPIYSKVDDISLTGSLAEIFERVNEAVNILINEIISS
;
A
#
# COMPACT_ATOMS: atom_id res chain seq x y z
N VAL A 1 4.24 -11.03 1.95
CA VAL A 1 4.40 -10.29 3.24
C VAL A 1 3.51 -9.06 3.18
N VAL A 2 2.91 -8.67 4.31
CA VAL A 2 2.17 -7.41 4.45
C VAL A 2 2.80 -6.60 5.58
N ALA A 3 3.42 -5.47 5.24
CA ALA A 3 4.02 -4.55 6.20
C ALA A 3 3.05 -3.39 6.45
N CYS A 4 2.44 -3.34 7.63
CA CYS A 4 1.49 -2.28 7.99
C CYS A 4 1.67 -1.81 9.42
N SER A 5 2.05 -0.54 9.60
CA SER A 5 2.28 0.06 10.93
C SER A 5 1.01 0.65 11.57
N LYS A 6 -0.15 0.49 10.93
CA LYS A 6 -1.43 1.04 11.39
C LYS A 6 -2.50 -0.04 11.42
N HIS A 7 -3.47 0.12 12.31
CA HIS A 7 -4.53 -0.86 12.55
C HIS A 7 -5.75 -0.71 11.62
N TRP A 8 -5.81 0.35 10.81
CA TRP A 8 -6.92 0.58 9.89
C TRP A 8 -6.94 -0.46 8.77
N PHE A 9 -5.76 -0.93 8.33
CA PHE A 9 -5.68 -1.91 7.27
C PHE A 9 -5.99 -3.31 7.79
N ARG A 10 -6.91 -3.99 7.11
CA ARG A 10 -7.25 -5.39 7.32
C ARG A 10 -7.28 -6.07 5.96
N LEU A 11 -6.49 -7.13 5.82
CA LEU A 11 -6.49 -7.92 4.61
C LEU A 11 -7.80 -8.72 4.50
N THR A 12 -8.47 -8.61 3.37
CA THR A 12 -9.67 -9.35 3.00
C THR A 12 -9.44 -9.93 1.61
N LEU A 13 -9.45 -11.26 1.54
CA LEU A 13 -9.25 -11.99 0.29
C LEU A 13 -10.61 -12.27 -0.33
N ALA A 14 -10.71 -12.06 -1.65
CA ALA A 14 -11.94 -12.33 -2.38
C ALA A 14 -12.22 -13.83 -2.54
N ASP A 15 -11.17 -14.65 -2.58
CA ASP A 15 -11.23 -16.10 -2.75
C ASP A 15 -11.02 -16.83 -1.43
N ALA A 16 -12.02 -17.62 -1.01
CA ALA A 16 -11.95 -18.44 0.20
C ALA A 16 -10.98 -19.62 0.06
N GLU A 17 -10.64 -20.03 -1.17
CA GLU A 17 -9.67 -21.08 -1.48
C GLU A 17 -8.23 -20.55 -1.63
N ASN A 18 -8.00 -19.26 -1.36
CA ASN A 18 -6.70 -18.64 -1.51
C ASN A 18 -5.63 -19.36 -0.66
N ARG A 19 -4.66 -19.98 -1.35
CA ARG A 19 -3.57 -20.75 -0.73
C ARG A 19 -2.32 -19.92 -0.43
N ASN A 20 -2.36 -18.59 -0.62
CA ASN A 20 -1.21 -17.75 -0.39
C ASN A 20 -0.95 -17.63 1.12
N ASN A 21 0.32 -17.75 1.51
CA ASN A 21 0.73 -17.56 2.89
C ASN A 21 1.04 -16.07 3.17
N PHE A 22 0.22 -15.44 4.00
CA PHE A 22 0.41 -14.03 4.39
C PHE A 22 1.11 -13.92 5.73
N ILE A 23 2.31 -13.33 5.71
CA ILE A 23 3.05 -12.95 6.92
C ILE A 23 2.89 -11.45 7.15
N PHE A 24 2.34 -11.08 8.30
CA PHE A 24 2.17 -9.68 8.71
C PHE A 24 3.37 -9.20 9.52
N ILE A 25 3.84 -8.00 9.18
CA ILE A 25 4.89 -7.28 9.91
C ILE A 25 4.31 -5.93 10.32
N LYS A 26 4.31 -5.65 11.62
CA LYS A 26 3.70 -4.42 12.18
C LYS A 26 4.74 -3.42 12.66
N ASN A 27 5.93 -3.91 13.01
CA ASN A 27 6.94 -3.12 13.72
C ASN A 27 8.22 -2.98 12.89
N LYS A 28 8.94 -1.86 13.07
CA LYS A 28 10.18 -1.58 12.33
C LYS A 28 11.25 -2.66 12.52
N SER A 29 11.43 -3.15 13.75
CA SER A 29 12.44 -4.17 14.09
C SER A 29 12.24 -5.48 13.32
N GLU A 30 11.00 -5.76 12.93
CA GLU A 30 10.60 -6.94 12.19
C GLU A 30 10.76 -6.82 10.68
N PHE A 31 10.77 -5.59 10.15
CA PHE A 31 10.89 -5.32 8.71
C PHE A 31 12.35 -5.07 8.32
N ASN A 32 13.14 -6.14 8.31
CA ASN A 32 14.57 -6.09 8.01
C ASN A 32 14.98 -7.14 6.97
N LEU A 33 16.13 -6.90 6.33
CA LEU A 33 16.64 -7.70 5.23
C LEU A 33 16.82 -9.18 5.60
N GLU A 34 17.39 -9.48 6.77
CA GLU A 34 17.65 -10.86 7.20
C GLU A 34 16.37 -11.67 7.37
N ARG A 35 15.33 -11.07 7.97
CA ARG A 35 14.04 -11.73 8.11
C ARG A 35 13.36 -11.90 6.76
N LEU A 36 13.39 -10.88 5.91
CA LEU A 36 12.78 -10.94 4.58
C LEU A 36 13.45 -12.01 3.70
N LYS A 37 14.78 -12.15 3.76
CA LYS A 37 15.51 -13.24 3.08
C LYS A 37 15.09 -14.63 3.56
N ARG A 38 14.87 -14.81 4.87
CA ARG A 38 14.38 -16.08 5.43
C ARG A 38 12.94 -16.38 5.02
N ILE A 39 12.09 -15.35 4.93
CA ILE A 39 10.70 -15.49 4.47
C ILE A 39 10.65 -15.76 2.96
N ASN A 40 11.57 -15.16 2.20
CA ASN A 40 11.62 -15.19 0.74
C ASN A 40 10.27 -14.85 0.07
N PRO A 41 9.69 -13.66 0.32
CA PRO A 41 8.37 -13.31 -0.20
C PRO A 41 8.41 -13.01 -1.71
N ARG A 42 7.40 -13.50 -2.45
CA ARG A 42 7.14 -13.04 -3.84
C ARG A 42 6.80 -11.55 -3.87
N PHE A 43 5.91 -11.10 -2.97
CA PHE A 43 5.53 -9.70 -2.83
C PHE A 43 5.62 -9.22 -1.38
N ILE A 44 5.99 -7.95 -1.23
CA ILE A 44 5.87 -7.19 0.00
C ILE A 44 4.86 -6.07 -0.22
N PHE A 45 3.64 -6.27 0.26
CA PHE A 45 2.61 -5.24 0.24
C PHE A 45 2.77 -4.30 1.42
N ILE A 46 2.74 -3.00 1.17
CA ILE A 46 2.97 -1.95 2.17
C ILE A 46 1.79 -0.98 2.17
N PRO A 47 0.63 -1.35 2.75
CA PRO A 47 -0.54 -0.47 2.84
C PRO A 47 -0.27 0.82 3.63
N HIS A 48 0.59 0.74 4.65
CA HIS A 48 1.02 1.89 5.43
C HIS A 48 2.33 1.61 6.16
N TRP A 49 3.30 2.51 6.08
CA TRP A 49 4.53 2.39 6.85
C TRP A 49 5.02 3.75 7.34
N ASN A 50 5.36 3.86 8.63
CA ASN A 50 5.82 5.12 9.22
C ASN A 50 7.30 5.43 8.91
N TRP A 51 8.07 4.44 8.46
CA TRP A 51 9.53 4.54 8.34
C TRP A 51 9.96 4.44 6.89
N ILE A 52 11.16 4.94 6.60
CA ILE A 52 11.79 4.76 5.29
C ILE A 52 12.07 3.27 5.09
N VAL A 53 11.68 2.74 3.94
CA VAL A 53 12.08 1.40 3.47
C VAL A 53 13.44 1.54 2.82
N SER A 54 14.41 0.72 3.24
CA SER A 54 15.77 0.78 2.69
C SER A 54 15.82 0.28 1.24
N GLU A 55 16.74 0.84 0.45
CA GLU A 55 17.00 0.40 -0.92
C GLU A 55 17.45 -1.05 -1.02
N GLU A 56 18.15 -1.55 -0.01
CA GLU A 56 18.50 -2.96 0.08
C GLU A 56 17.27 -3.88 0.11
N ILE A 57 16.12 -3.40 0.61
CA ILE A 57 14.86 -4.14 0.62
C ILE A 57 14.15 -4.00 -0.72
N PHE A 58 13.83 -2.77 -1.16
CA PHE A 58 13.04 -2.59 -2.38
C PHE A 58 13.82 -2.89 -3.68
N GLY A 59 15.15 -2.94 -3.61
CA GLY A 59 16.02 -3.39 -4.70
C GLY A 59 16.12 -4.91 -4.83
N GLN A 60 15.87 -5.66 -3.75
CA GLN A 60 15.93 -7.14 -3.75
C GLN A 60 14.57 -7.82 -3.77
N PHE A 61 13.52 -7.15 -3.28
CA PHE A 61 12.17 -7.69 -3.19
C PHE A 61 11.17 -6.81 -3.92
N GLU A 62 10.13 -7.43 -4.46
CA GLU A 62 9.03 -6.73 -5.11
C GLU A 62 8.14 -6.07 -4.05
N CYS A 63 8.47 -4.80 -3.75
CA CYS A 63 7.75 -3.99 -2.78
C CYS A 63 6.65 -3.17 -3.47
N VAL A 64 5.42 -3.31 -3.01
CA VAL A 64 4.25 -2.62 -3.53
C VAL A 64 3.71 -1.67 -2.46
N VAL A 65 3.73 -0.37 -2.72
CA VAL A 65 3.12 0.65 -1.86
C VAL A 65 1.79 1.11 -2.43
N PHE A 66 0.91 1.60 -1.55
CA PHE A 66 -0.39 2.10 -1.94
C PHE A 66 -0.47 3.59 -1.66
N HIS A 67 -0.80 4.38 -2.68
CA HIS A 67 -0.79 5.84 -2.60
C HIS A 67 -2.11 6.44 -3.05
N THR A 68 -2.72 7.27 -2.20
CA THR A 68 -4.03 7.89 -2.46
C THR A 68 -3.87 9.28 -3.06
N ALA A 69 -3.49 9.37 -4.34
CA ALA A 69 -3.46 10.64 -5.09
C ALA A 69 -3.41 10.44 -6.61
N PRO A 70 -3.88 11.42 -7.41
CA PRO A 70 -3.73 11.40 -8.87
C PRO A 70 -2.26 11.54 -9.30
N LEU A 71 -1.54 10.44 -9.49
CA LEU A 71 -0.11 10.49 -9.85
C LEU A 71 0.11 10.97 -11.30
N PRO A 72 1.18 11.75 -11.57
CA PRO A 72 2.30 12.10 -10.68
C PRO A 72 2.01 13.25 -9.69
N PHE A 73 0.81 13.83 -9.73
CA PHE A 73 0.39 14.84 -8.75
C PHE A 73 0.14 14.20 -7.37
N GLY A 74 0.43 14.96 -6.30
CA GLY A 74 0.17 14.52 -4.93
C GLY A 74 1.11 13.44 -4.38
N ARG A 75 2.29 13.22 -4.98
CA ARG A 75 3.39 12.45 -4.38
C ARG A 75 3.81 13.01 -3.01
N GLY A 76 4.34 12.17 -2.15
CA GLY A 76 4.87 12.54 -0.85
C GLY A 76 3.90 12.29 0.32
N GLY A 77 4.24 12.87 1.47
CA GLY A 77 3.52 12.60 2.72
C GLY A 77 2.09 13.16 2.77
N SER A 78 1.27 12.54 3.61
CA SER A 78 -0.10 12.97 3.95
C SER A 78 -0.99 13.27 2.73
N PRO A 79 -1.08 12.37 1.73
CA PRO A 79 -1.73 12.67 0.46
C PRO A 79 -3.23 12.96 0.63
N ILE A 80 -3.93 12.22 1.49
CA ILE A 80 -5.37 12.42 1.76
C ILE A 80 -5.64 13.81 2.31
N GLN A 81 -4.91 14.22 3.36
CA GLN A 81 -5.09 15.53 3.99
C GLN A 81 -4.78 16.66 3.01
N ASN A 82 -3.70 16.52 2.24
CA ASN A 82 -3.30 17.50 1.24
C ASN A 82 -4.36 17.66 0.13
N LEU A 83 -4.98 16.57 -0.30
CA LEU A 83 -6.07 16.61 -1.28
C LEU A 83 -7.32 17.30 -0.71
N ILE A 84 -7.71 16.98 0.53
CA ILE A 84 -8.85 17.62 1.20
C ILE A 84 -8.63 19.14 1.31
N VAL A 85 -7.46 19.58 1.76
CA VAL A 85 -7.11 21.01 1.87
C VAL A 85 -7.19 21.72 0.51
N ARG A 86 -6.86 21.01 -0.57
CA ARG A 86 -6.95 21.53 -1.95
C ARG A 86 -8.35 21.42 -2.56
N GLY A 87 -9.36 21.00 -1.79
CA GLY A 87 -10.75 20.93 -2.23
C GLY A 87 -11.12 19.68 -3.01
N PHE A 88 -10.23 18.69 -3.13
CA PHE A 88 -10.56 17.41 -3.77
C PHE A 88 -11.61 16.67 -2.94
N LYS A 89 -12.62 16.14 -3.62
CA LYS A 89 -13.67 15.31 -3.02
C LYS A 89 -13.50 13.82 -3.30
N ARG A 90 -12.69 13.49 -4.30
CA ARG A 90 -12.42 12.12 -4.72
C ARG A 90 -10.96 12.00 -5.14
N ALA A 91 -10.42 10.79 -5.06
CA ALA A 91 -9.05 10.50 -5.45
C ALA A 91 -8.89 9.04 -5.86
N PRO A 92 -7.90 8.71 -6.70
CA PRO A 92 -7.52 7.33 -6.93
C PRO A 92 -6.65 6.79 -5.78
N VAL A 93 -6.65 5.46 -5.64
CA VAL A 93 -5.67 4.69 -4.87
C VAL A 93 -4.84 3.87 -5.85
N CYS A 94 -3.54 4.11 -5.90
CA CYS A 94 -2.62 3.47 -6.84
C CYS A 94 -1.75 2.44 -6.12
N ALA A 95 -1.60 1.24 -6.70
CA ALA A 95 -0.58 0.28 -6.29
C ALA A 95 0.69 0.50 -7.11
N LEU A 96 1.80 0.84 -6.44
CA LEU A 96 3.06 1.22 -7.07
C LEU A 96 4.15 0.23 -6.71
N ARG A 97 4.97 -0.17 -7.68
CA ARG A 97 6.25 -0.79 -7.37
C ARG A 97 7.15 0.28 -6.75
N MET A 98 7.69 0.05 -5.57
CA MET A 98 8.68 0.97 -5.00
C MET A 98 9.92 1.06 -5.90
N ASN A 99 10.43 2.28 -6.03
CA ASN A 99 11.74 2.58 -6.57
C ASN A 99 12.39 3.67 -5.71
N GLY A 100 13.58 4.13 -6.10
CA GLY A 100 14.27 5.24 -5.41
C GLY A 100 13.55 6.60 -5.52
N VAL A 101 12.40 6.69 -6.20
CA VAL A 101 11.61 7.91 -6.36
C VAL A 101 10.37 7.83 -5.48
N ILE A 102 10.21 8.80 -4.58
CA ILE A 102 9.05 8.88 -3.67
C ILE A 102 7.74 8.87 -4.48
N ASP A 103 6.91 7.86 -4.26
CA ASP A 103 5.62 7.63 -4.95
C ASP A 103 5.72 7.76 -6.48
N GLY A 104 6.87 7.35 -7.05
CA GLY A 104 7.22 7.59 -8.44
C GLY A 104 7.53 6.33 -9.26
N GLY A 105 7.28 5.15 -8.71
CA GLY A 105 7.45 3.90 -9.43
C GLY A 105 6.30 3.58 -10.39
N PRO A 106 6.47 2.51 -11.21
CA PRO A 106 5.43 2.07 -12.13
C PRO A 106 4.18 1.63 -11.37
N ILE A 107 3.02 1.97 -11.92
CA ILE A 107 1.70 1.60 -11.39
C ILE A 107 1.36 0.20 -11.88
N TYR A 108 1.06 -0.72 -10.96
CA TYR A 108 0.49 -2.03 -11.32
C TYR A 108 -0.98 -1.90 -11.71
N SER A 109 -1.76 -1.28 -10.83
CA SER A 109 -3.20 -1.05 -10.98
C SER A 109 -3.61 0.12 -10.09
N LYS A 110 -4.85 0.60 -10.28
CA LYS A 110 -5.45 1.66 -9.47
C LYS A 110 -6.95 1.46 -9.35
N VAL A 111 -7.49 1.85 -8.20
CA VAL A 111 -8.91 2.13 -8.04
C VAL A 111 -9.07 3.63 -8.26
N ASP A 112 -9.77 4.02 -9.32
CA ASP A 112 -9.74 5.40 -9.81
C ASP A 112 -10.42 6.44 -8.91
N ASP A 113 -11.36 6.01 -8.06
CA ASP A 113 -12.39 6.96 -7.63
C ASP A 113 -13.00 6.71 -6.24
N ILE A 114 -12.17 6.81 -5.19
CA ILE A 114 -12.66 6.75 -3.81
C ILE A 114 -13.12 8.13 -3.32
N SER A 115 -14.16 8.16 -2.48
CA SER A 115 -14.63 9.40 -1.85
C SER A 115 -13.73 9.83 -0.68
N LEU A 116 -13.40 11.12 -0.64
CA LEU A 116 -12.69 11.81 0.46
C LEU A 116 -13.64 12.53 1.42
N THR A 117 -14.95 12.23 1.37
CA THR A 117 -15.94 12.82 2.26
C THR A 117 -16.04 12.06 3.58
N GLY A 118 -16.32 12.79 4.67
CA GLY A 118 -16.48 12.23 6.01
C GLY A 118 -15.23 12.38 6.87
N SER A 119 -15.21 11.66 7.97
CA SER A 119 -14.08 11.53 8.89
C SER A 119 -12.91 10.79 8.24
N LEU A 120 -11.71 10.98 8.78
CA LEU A 120 -10.53 10.23 8.33
C LEU A 120 -10.71 8.70 8.48
N ALA A 121 -11.46 8.25 9.48
CA ALA A 121 -11.76 6.83 9.67
C ALA A 121 -12.56 6.26 8.49
N GLU A 122 -13.65 6.92 8.10
CA GLU A 122 -14.48 6.52 6.95
C GLU A 122 -13.70 6.57 5.63
N ILE A 123 -12.79 7.54 5.47
CA ILE A 123 -11.92 7.59 4.30
C ILE A 123 -10.94 6.40 4.32
N PHE A 124 -10.35 6.07 5.47
CA PHE A 124 -9.45 4.92 5.57
C PHE A 124 -10.15 3.58 5.38
N GLU A 125 -11.44 3.45 5.71
CA GLU A 125 -12.23 2.26 5.38
C GLU A 125 -12.33 2.07 3.87
N ARG A 126 -12.63 3.14 3.11
CA ARG A 126 -12.66 3.08 1.64
C ARG A 126 -11.27 2.83 1.04
N VAL A 127 -10.22 3.40 1.63
CA VAL A 127 -8.84 3.10 1.24
C VAL A 127 -8.52 1.63 1.50
N ASN A 128 -8.95 1.06 2.63
CA ASN A 128 -8.77 -0.35 2.94
C ASN A 128 -9.45 -1.25 1.90
N GLU A 129 -10.69 -0.95 1.51
CA GLU A 129 -11.39 -1.67 0.43
C GLU A 129 -10.61 -1.59 -0.89
N ALA A 130 -10.19 -0.39 -1.30
CA ALA A 130 -9.42 -0.19 -2.52
C ALA A 130 -8.08 -0.94 -2.52
N VAL A 131 -7.35 -0.90 -1.40
CA VAL A 131 -6.09 -1.64 -1.25
C VAL A 131 -6.31 -3.14 -1.36
N ASN A 132 -7.39 -3.68 -0.77
CA ASN A 132 -7.70 -5.10 -0.88
C ASN A 132 -8.06 -5.52 -2.31
N ILE A 133 -8.81 -4.71 -3.05
CA ILE A 133 -9.07 -4.93 -4.48
C ILE A 133 -7.74 -5.05 -5.23
N LEU A 134 -6.85 -4.08 -5.05
CA LEU A 134 -5.55 -4.04 -5.72
C LEU A 134 -4.63 -5.21 -5.34
N ILE A 135 -4.60 -5.62 -4.07
CA ILE A 135 -3.84 -6.79 -3.65
C ILE A 135 -4.38 -8.05 -4.33
N ASN A 136 -5.70 -8.24 -4.36
CA ASN A 136 -6.32 -9.39 -5.00
C ASN A 136 -6.02 -9.43 -6.51
N GLU A 137 -6.09 -8.30 -7.22
CA GLU A 137 -5.69 -8.21 -8.63
C GLU A 137 -4.24 -8.64 -8.86
N ILE A 138 -3.31 -8.16 -8.02
CA ILE A 138 -1.88 -8.44 -8.15
C ILE A 138 -1.57 -9.93 -7.89
N ILE A 139 -2.21 -10.55 -6.89
CA ILE A 139 -1.92 -11.96 -6.56
C ILE A 139 -2.64 -12.96 -7.47
N SER A 140 -3.71 -12.54 -8.15
CA SER A 140 -4.43 -13.35 -9.14
C SER A 140 -3.82 -13.29 -10.55
N SER A 141 -2.84 -12.41 -10.76
CA SER A 141 -2.08 -12.26 -12.01
C SER A 141 -0.86 -13.19 -12.08
#